data_AF-A0A0M4M5S7-F1
#
_entry.id   AF-A0A0M4M5S7-F1
#
_cell.length_a   1.000
_cell.length_b   1.000
_cell.length_c   1.000
_cell.angle_alpha   90.00
_cell.angle_beta   90.00
_cell.angle_gamma   90.00
#
_symmetry.space_group_name_H-M   'P 1'
#
loop_
_entity.id
_entity.type
_entity.pdbx_description
1 polymer ?
#
loop_
_entity_poly.entity_id
_entity_poly.type
_entity_poly.pdbx_seq_one_letter_code
_entity_poly.pdbx_strand_id
1 'polypeptide(L)'
;MTPDSEILRFDRFLIDLCNRRLAADGEDIELGSRYFDALVLLARHPGDLVPKDRFMDEVWRGIPVTDEALTQCIRTLRRALGDDATAPQFIATVPKHGYRFLAKVEGAEPLVKEGDALDPLAAEASRLAGSTTLGGVAAGVLGGLAYGALAVTGGAAGLVTLLVLTTALAVLGAGAIGIGMAAAFRWRPASAWTLPIGGMVGGMLIGALGSSLGLSGLLALTGTAPIRVMGLYEGAMLGLATGLALLLGKAMLGGGLRSIAAAAAIGAFTGLLVKLSGGWMYGDTLTALETSFPESQIEMARVGAMFGEPGFYMFARMACAMLEGAVFTASLVAANVLGTRK
;
A
#
# COMPACT_ATOMS: atom_id res chain seq x y z
N MET A 1 -44.27 4.25 -2.64
CA MET A 1 -42.89 4.13 -3.14
C MET A 1 -42.91 3.02 -4.17
N THR A 2 -42.94 3.37 -5.45
CA THR A 2 -42.86 2.42 -6.57
C THR A 2 -41.44 1.84 -6.62
N PRO A 3 -41.27 0.54 -6.91
CA PRO A 3 -39.93 -0.06 -7.01
C PRO A 3 -39.15 0.67 -8.10
N ASP A 4 -37.91 1.08 -7.79
CA ASP A 4 -36.97 1.68 -8.75
C ASP A 4 -36.90 0.78 -9.99
N SER A 5 -37.50 1.26 -11.07
CA SER A 5 -37.47 0.59 -12.36
C SER A 5 -36.09 0.86 -12.94
N GLU A 6 -35.30 -0.21 -13.14
CA GLU A 6 -33.98 -0.13 -13.76
C GLU A 6 -34.19 0.23 -15.25
N ILE A 7 -34.23 1.53 -15.54
CA ILE A 7 -34.51 2.08 -16.87
C ILE A 7 -33.21 2.62 -17.47
N LEU A 8 -32.88 2.18 -18.67
CA LEU A 8 -31.81 2.77 -19.48
C LEU A 8 -32.42 3.70 -20.53
N ARG A 9 -31.86 4.90 -20.69
CA ARG A 9 -32.29 5.86 -21.73
C ARG A 9 -31.14 6.23 -22.64
N PHE A 10 -31.38 6.26 -23.94
CA PHE A 10 -30.41 6.78 -24.90
C PHE A 10 -31.17 7.40 -26.07
N ASP A 11 -30.79 8.63 -26.43
CA ASP A 11 -31.51 9.41 -27.45
C ASP A 11 -33.03 9.42 -27.17
N ARG A 12 -33.87 9.04 -28.13
CA ARG A 12 -35.33 8.88 -27.98
C ARG A 12 -35.79 7.53 -27.39
N PHE A 13 -34.87 6.61 -27.11
CA PHE A 13 -35.18 5.24 -26.71
C PHE A 13 -35.16 5.05 -25.20
N LEU A 14 -36.08 4.23 -24.73
CA LEU A 14 -36.21 3.80 -23.33
C LEU A 14 -36.20 2.27 -23.28
N ILE A 15 -35.27 1.71 -22.50
CA ILE A 15 -35.22 0.29 -22.18
C ILE A 15 -35.69 0.11 -20.74
N ASP A 16 -36.81 -0.57 -20.57
CA ASP A 16 -37.30 -1.03 -19.27
C ASP A 16 -36.78 -2.46 -19.06
N LEU A 17 -35.80 -2.60 -18.17
CA LEU A 17 -35.14 -3.89 -17.91
C LEU A 17 -36.05 -4.85 -17.15
N CYS A 18 -36.93 -4.33 -16.28
CA CYS A 18 -37.84 -5.13 -15.48
C CYS A 18 -38.96 -5.72 -16.34
N ASN A 19 -39.54 -4.91 -17.22
CA ASN A 19 -40.63 -5.31 -18.11
C ASN A 19 -40.16 -5.83 -19.47
N ARG A 20 -38.83 -5.89 -19.71
CA ARG A 20 -38.18 -6.31 -20.96
C ARG A 20 -38.76 -5.61 -22.19
N ARG A 21 -38.93 -4.29 -22.09
CA ARG A 21 -39.63 -3.45 -23.07
C ARG A 21 -38.69 -2.41 -23.64
N LEU A 22 -38.70 -2.27 -24.97
CA LEU A 22 -38.04 -1.18 -25.69
C LEU A 22 -39.12 -0.25 -26.22
N ALA A 23 -38.98 1.05 -25.95
CA ALA A 23 -39.87 2.07 -26.49
C ALA A 23 -39.07 3.19 -27.18
N ALA A 24 -39.63 3.80 -28.21
CA ALA A 24 -39.12 5.03 -28.83
C ALA A 24 -40.22 6.09 -28.80
N ASP A 25 -39.91 7.27 -28.26
CA ASP A 25 -40.88 8.37 -28.16
C ASP A 25 -42.22 7.99 -27.47
N GLY A 26 -42.18 6.95 -26.62
CA GLY A 26 -43.35 6.42 -25.89
C GLY A 26 -44.12 5.28 -26.60
N GLU A 27 -43.75 4.92 -27.83
CA GLU A 27 -44.32 3.79 -28.57
C GLU A 27 -43.46 2.53 -28.44
N ASP A 28 -44.11 1.37 -28.36
CA ASP A 28 -43.42 0.09 -28.15
C ASP A 28 -42.82 -0.47 -29.43
N ILE A 29 -41.56 -0.87 -29.31
CA ILE A 29 -40.82 -1.57 -30.36
C ILE A 29 -40.71 -3.03 -29.94
N GLU A 30 -41.41 -3.90 -30.68
CA GLU A 30 -41.31 -5.34 -30.46
C GLU A 30 -39.91 -5.84 -30.82
N LEU A 31 -39.27 -6.48 -29.84
CA LEU A 31 -37.95 -7.04 -29.99
C LEU A 31 -37.94 -8.47 -29.42
N GLY A 32 -37.46 -9.42 -30.22
CA GLY A 32 -37.35 -10.81 -29.76
C GLY A 32 -36.43 -10.91 -28.53
N SER A 33 -36.72 -11.85 -27.62
CA SER A 33 -36.06 -11.95 -26.31
C SER A 33 -34.52 -11.89 -26.39
N ARG A 34 -33.89 -12.62 -27.33
CA ARG A 34 -32.43 -12.63 -27.48
C ARG A 34 -31.87 -11.33 -28.06
N TYR A 35 -32.63 -10.68 -28.94
CA TYR A 35 -32.25 -9.38 -29.49
C TYR A 35 -32.31 -8.33 -28.39
N PHE A 36 -33.31 -8.40 -27.51
CA PHE A 36 -33.39 -7.56 -26.32
C PHE A 36 -32.19 -7.76 -25.41
N ASP A 37 -31.81 -9.00 -25.11
CA ASP A 37 -30.63 -9.27 -24.28
C ASP A 37 -29.34 -8.73 -24.92
N ALA A 38 -29.18 -8.86 -26.25
CA ALA A 38 -28.05 -8.29 -26.97
C ALA A 38 -28.04 -6.75 -26.95
N LEU A 39 -29.20 -6.10 -27.04
CA LEU A 39 -29.32 -4.64 -26.92
C LEU A 39 -28.98 -4.17 -25.51
N VAL A 40 -29.45 -4.87 -24.48
CA VAL A 40 -29.13 -4.58 -23.08
C VAL A 40 -27.63 -4.71 -22.82
N LEU A 41 -26.99 -5.77 -23.35
CA LEU A 41 -25.54 -5.96 -23.22
C LEU A 41 -24.75 -4.78 -23.83
N LEU A 42 -25.19 -4.28 -24.99
CA LEU A 42 -24.59 -3.10 -25.62
C LEU A 42 -24.88 -1.81 -24.84
N ALA A 43 -26.13 -1.60 -24.42
CA ALA A 43 -26.57 -0.37 -23.76
C ALA A 43 -26.04 -0.25 -22.32
N ARG A 44 -25.77 -1.35 -21.62
CA ARG A 44 -25.06 -1.32 -20.33
C ARG A 44 -23.59 -0.95 -20.48
N HIS A 45 -23.02 -1.01 -21.69
CA HIS A 45 -21.60 -0.80 -21.95
C HIS A 45 -21.38 0.28 -23.05
N PRO A 46 -21.89 1.50 -22.85
CA PRO A 46 -21.78 2.56 -23.84
C PRO A 46 -20.32 2.95 -24.06
N GLY A 47 -19.87 2.95 -25.32
CA GLY A 47 -18.52 3.30 -25.73
C GLY A 47 -17.51 2.13 -25.73
N ASP A 48 -17.83 1.00 -25.09
CA ASP A 48 -16.93 -0.14 -24.99
C ASP A 48 -17.05 -1.11 -26.17
N LEU A 49 -15.95 -1.77 -26.51
CA LEU A 49 -15.97 -2.89 -27.45
C LEU A 49 -16.49 -4.14 -26.74
N VAL A 50 -17.65 -4.62 -27.14
CA VAL A 50 -18.19 -5.91 -26.72
C VAL A 50 -17.71 -6.97 -27.73
N PRO A 51 -16.82 -7.90 -27.32
CA PRO A 51 -16.29 -8.92 -28.22
C PRO A 51 -17.35 -9.96 -28.58
N LYS A 52 -17.20 -10.60 -29.74
CA LYS A 52 -18.14 -11.63 -30.23
C LYS A 52 -18.35 -12.76 -29.21
N ASP A 53 -17.28 -13.23 -28.57
CA ASP A 53 -17.34 -14.33 -27.60
C ASP A 53 -18.24 -14.00 -26.41
N ARG A 54 -18.22 -12.74 -25.95
CA ARG A 54 -19.08 -12.27 -24.86
C ARG A 54 -20.55 -12.24 -25.25
N PHE A 55 -20.88 -11.94 -26.51
CA PHE A 55 -22.24 -12.10 -27.02
C PHE A 55 -22.67 -13.57 -26.96
N MET A 56 -21.82 -14.49 -27.41
CA MET A 56 -22.13 -15.93 -27.39
C MET A 56 -22.36 -16.42 -25.95
N ASP A 57 -21.51 -15.99 -25.01
CA ASP A 57 -21.57 -16.40 -23.62
C ASP A 57 -22.73 -15.79 -22.84
N GLU A 58 -23.14 -14.55 -23.11
CA GLU A 58 -24.17 -13.87 -22.33
C GLU A 58 -25.57 -13.99 -22.95
N VAL A 59 -25.69 -13.90 -24.28
CA VAL A 59 -26.98 -13.90 -24.99
C VAL A 59 -27.40 -15.31 -25.42
N TRP A 60 -26.44 -16.20 -25.71
CA TRP A 60 -26.69 -17.56 -26.22
C TRP A 60 -26.20 -18.68 -25.31
N ARG A 61 -26.11 -18.44 -23.99
CA ARG A 61 -25.67 -19.40 -22.95
C ARG A 61 -26.00 -20.86 -23.27
N GLY A 62 -24.96 -21.64 -23.63
CA GLY A 62 -25.06 -23.08 -23.85
C GLY A 62 -25.68 -23.52 -25.19
N ILE A 63 -25.96 -22.59 -26.12
CA ILE A 63 -26.46 -22.91 -27.46
C ILE A 63 -25.35 -22.61 -28.47
N PRO A 64 -24.83 -23.62 -29.19
CA PRO A 64 -23.85 -23.37 -30.24
C PRO A 64 -24.53 -22.57 -31.36
N VAL A 65 -24.13 -21.31 -31.52
CA VAL A 65 -24.58 -20.42 -32.58
C VAL A 65 -23.39 -19.96 -33.43
N THR A 66 -23.65 -19.70 -34.69
CA THR A 66 -22.64 -19.22 -35.63
C THR A 66 -22.53 -17.70 -35.61
N ASP A 67 -21.39 -17.17 -36.06
CA ASP A 67 -21.18 -15.73 -36.32
C ASP A 67 -22.29 -15.10 -37.17
N GLU A 68 -22.94 -15.89 -38.03
CA GLU A 68 -24.06 -15.45 -38.86
C GLU A 68 -25.29 -15.09 -38.03
N ALA A 69 -25.56 -15.84 -36.95
CA ALA A 69 -26.67 -15.54 -36.04
C ALA A 69 -26.45 -14.23 -35.27
N LEU A 70 -25.20 -13.97 -34.84
CA LEU A 70 -24.83 -12.70 -34.22
C LEU A 70 -24.93 -11.55 -35.23
N THR A 71 -24.49 -11.75 -36.47
CA THR A 71 -24.61 -10.75 -37.54
C THR A 71 -26.07 -10.40 -37.84
N GLN A 72 -26.95 -11.41 -37.89
CA GLN A 72 -28.38 -11.23 -38.06
C GLN A 72 -29.05 -10.54 -36.87
N CYS A 73 -28.60 -10.84 -35.64
CA CYS A 73 -29.02 -10.14 -34.43
C CYS A 73 -28.71 -8.65 -34.53
N ILE A 74 -27.45 -8.28 -34.82
CA ILE A 74 -27.06 -6.88 -34.95
C ILE A 74 -27.80 -6.19 -36.10
N ARG A 75 -28.03 -6.87 -37.23
CA ARG A 75 -28.84 -6.31 -38.33
C ARG A 75 -30.28 -6.02 -37.91
N THR A 76 -30.86 -6.89 -37.09
CA THR A 76 -32.22 -6.71 -36.57
C THR A 76 -32.28 -5.56 -35.57
N LEU A 77 -31.27 -5.45 -34.69
CA LEU A 77 -31.14 -4.32 -33.77
C LEU A 77 -31.00 -2.98 -34.50
N ARG A 78 -30.14 -2.90 -35.52
CA ARG A 78 -30.00 -1.69 -36.33
C ARG A 78 -31.32 -1.26 -36.95
N ARG A 79 -32.10 -2.20 -37.50
CA ARG A 79 -33.43 -1.91 -38.04
C ARG A 79 -34.40 -1.39 -36.97
N ALA A 80 -34.43 -2.02 -35.80
CA ALA A 80 -35.28 -1.59 -34.70
C ALA A 80 -34.92 -0.19 -34.17
N LEU A 81 -33.63 0.18 -34.21
CA LEU A 81 -33.15 1.50 -33.79
C LEU A 81 -33.17 2.56 -34.89
N GLY A 82 -33.44 2.18 -36.15
CA GLY A 82 -33.28 3.05 -37.31
C GLY A 82 -31.83 3.42 -37.62
N ASP A 83 -30.88 2.58 -37.19
CA ASP A 83 -29.43 2.76 -37.36
C ASP A 83 -28.97 2.27 -38.75
N ASP A 84 -28.02 2.99 -39.36
CA ASP A 84 -27.39 2.59 -40.62
C ASP A 84 -26.00 1.97 -40.38
N ALA A 85 -25.69 0.89 -41.11
CA ALA A 85 -24.39 0.25 -41.01
C ALA A 85 -23.26 1.05 -41.68
N THR A 86 -23.57 1.91 -42.65
CA THR A 86 -22.55 2.72 -43.35
C THR A 86 -22.24 4.04 -42.62
N ALA A 87 -23.20 4.56 -41.86
CA ALA A 87 -23.05 5.70 -40.96
C ALA A 87 -23.68 5.39 -39.57
N PRO A 88 -23.04 4.55 -38.74
CA PRO A 88 -23.64 4.09 -37.48
C PRO A 88 -23.75 5.22 -36.46
N GLN A 89 -24.97 5.42 -35.95
CA GLN A 89 -25.28 6.32 -34.84
C GLN A 89 -25.35 5.56 -33.50
N PHE A 90 -25.78 4.30 -33.54
CA PHE A 90 -25.99 3.49 -32.32
C PHE A 90 -25.02 2.32 -32.20
N ILE A 91 -24.84 1.50 -33.25
CA ILE A 91 -24.03 0.27 -33.18
C ILE A 91 -22.91 0.31 -34.22
N ALA A 92 -21.67 0.54 -33.78
CA ALA A 92 -20.49 0.44 -34.63
C ALA A 92 -19.96 -1.00 -34.73
N THR A 93 -19.62 -1.43 -35.94
CA THR A 93 -18.90 -2.69 -36.15
C THR A 93 -17.40 -2.45 -36.01
N VAL A 94 -16.72 -3.25 -35.18
CA VAL A 94 -15.25 -3.31 -35.13
C VAL A 94 -14.81 -4.60 -35.83
N PRO A 95 -14.24 -4.51 -37.06
CA PRO A 95 -13.90 -5.68 -37.87
C PRO A 95 -13.07 -6.69 -37.09
N LYS A 96 -13.42 -7.98 -37.21
CA LYS A 96 -12.77 -9.13 -36.54
C LYS A 96 -12.88 -9.19 -35.01
N HIS A 97 -13.41 -8.17 -34.34
CA HIS A 97 -13.44 -8.13 -32.88
C HIS A 97 -14.85 -8.15 -32.29
N GLY A 98 -15.79 -7.35 -32.79
CA GLY A 98 -17.12 -7.26 -32.18
C GLY A 98 -17.85 -5.97 -32.51
N TYR A 99 -18.63 -5.48 -31.55
CA TYR A 99 -19.52 -4.33 -31.72
C TYR A 99 -19.37 -3.34 -30.58
N ARG A 100 -19.64 -2.06 -30.85
CA ARG A 100 -19.59 -0.98 -29.87
C ARG A 100 -20.88 -0.17 -29.91
N PHE A 101 -21.43 0.14 -28.75
CA PHE A 101 -22.56 1.04 -28.64
C PHE A 101 -22.07 2.49 -28.57
N LEU A 102 -22.50 3.34 -29.50
CA LEU A 102 -21.99 4.71 -29.65
C LEU A 102 -22.81 5.74 -28.89
N ALA A 103 -24.09 5.47 -28.64
CA ALA A 103 -24.97 6.40 -27.95
C ALA A 103 -24.64 6.47 -26.46
N LYS A 104 -24.75 7.68 -25.90
CA LYS A 104 -24.66 7.90 -24.46
C LYS A 104 -25.91 7.34 -23.80
N VAL A 105 -25.73 6.47 -22.80
CA VAL A 105 -26.82 5.83 -22.07
C VAL A 105 -26.89 6.41 -20.67
N GLU A 106 -28.04 7.00 -20.32
CA GLU A 106 -28.36 7.44 -18.97
C GLU A 106 -28.93 6.25 -18.18
N GLY A 107 -28.43 6.04 -16.96
CA GLY A 107 -28.79 4.88 -16.13
C GLY A 107 -27.90 3.64 -16.31
N ALA A 108 -26.97 3.65 -17.27
CA ALA A 108 -25.93 2.61 -17.36
C ALA A 108 -24.82 2.91 -16.36
N GLU A 109 -24.57 1.99 -15.42
CA GLU A 109 -23.31 1.97 -14.68
C GLU A 109 -22.19 1.57 -15.68
N PRO A 110 -21.16 2.41 -15.89
CA PRO A 110 -20.05 2.03 -16.75
C PRO A 110 -19.40 0.76 -16.21
N LEU A 111 -19.03 -0.18 -17.08
CA LEU A 111 -18.05 -1.17 -16.68
C LEU A 111 -16.79 -0.41 -16.28
N VAL A 112 -16.52 -0.40 -14.98
CA VAL A 112 -15.16 -0.21 -14.50
C VAL A 112 -14.34 -1.24 -15.27
N LYS A 113 -13.42 -0.78 -16.13
CA LYS A 113 -12.47 -1.61 -16.86
C LYS A 113 -11.90 -2.65 -15.89
N GLU A 114 -12.22 -3.93 -16.08
CA GLU A 114 -11.65 -5.03 -15.30
C GLU A 114 -10.11 -5.12 -15.44
N GLY A 115 -9.51 -4.35 -16.36
CA GLY A 115 -8.06 -4.18 -16.49
C GLY A 115 -7.43 -3.06 -15.66
N ASP A 116 -8.20 -2.16 -15.03
CA ASP A 116 -7.70 -1.03 -14.22
C ASP A 116 -8.20 -1.06 -12.76
N ALA A 117 -8.97 -2.08 -12.37
CA ALA A 117 -9.23 -2.34 -10.95
C ALA A 117 -7.90 -2.74 -10.30
N LEU A 118 -7.21 -1.77 -9.68
CA LEU A 118 -6.08 -2.02 -8.79
C LEU A 118 -6.46 -3.20 -7.88
N ASP A 119 -5.78 -4.34 -8.02
CA ASP A 119 -5.94 -5.51 -7.17
C ASP A 119 -6.09 -5.01 -5.72
N PRO A 120 -7.27 -5.19 -5.06
CA PRO A 120 -7.53 -4.63 -3.74
C PRO A 120 -6.44 -5.02 -2.74
N LEU A 121 -5.86 -6.22 -2.91
CA LEU A 121 -4.75 -6.72 -2.11
C LEU A 121 -3.44 -5.97 -2.43
N ALA A 122 -3.18 -5.65 -3.69
CA ALA A 122 -2.05 -4.81 -4.09
C ALA A 122 -2.18 -3.37 -3.59
N ALA A 123 -3.40 -2.82 -3.59
CA ALA A 123 -3.69 -1.49 -3.04
C ALA A 123 -3.48 -1.44 -1.53
N GLU A 124 -3.95 -2.46 -0.79
CA GLU A 124 -3.71 -2.57 0.66
C GLU A 124 -2.23 -2.77 0.97
N ALA A 125 -1.55 -3.65 0.25
CA ALA A 125 -0.10 -3.88 0.38
C ALA A 125 0.70 -2.59 0.13
N SER A 126 0.35 -1.82 -0.90
CA SER A 126 1.01 -0.54 -1.22
C SER A 126 0.76 0.51 -0.14
N ARG A 127 -0.46 0.57 0.41
CA ARG A 127 -0.79 1.45 1.55
C ARG A 127 -0.01 1.06 2.79
N LEU A 128 0.14 -0.23 3.08
CA LEU A 128 0.94 -0.73 4.19
C LEU A 128 2.41 -0.30 4.06
N ALA A 129 3.02 -0.53 2.90
CA ALA A 129 4.40 -0.12 2.63
C ALA A 129 4.58 1.42 2.68
N GLY A 130 3.65 2.17 2.09
CA GLY A 130 3.68 3.63 2.11
C GLY A 130 3.53 4.21 3.51
N SER A 131 2.54 3.74 4.28
CA SER A 131 2.29 4.21 5.65
C SER A 131 3.46 3.93 6.60
N THR A 132 4.06 2.75 6.51
CA THR A 132 5.25 2.41 7.33
C THR A 132 6.46 3.26 6.95
N THR A 133 6.71 3.49 5.66
CA THR A 133 7.76 4.41 5.19
C THR A 133 7.56 5.83 5.72
N LEU A 134 6.32 6.35 5.71
CA LEU A 134 5.97 7.65 6.30
C LEU A 134 6.21 7.67 7.82
N GLY A 135 5.92 6.58 8.52
CA GLY A 135 6.27 6.42 9.93
C GLY A 135 7.77 6.50 10.18
N GLY A 136 8.59 6.02 9.25
CA GLY A 136 10.04 6.17 9.28
C GLY A 136 10.50 7.63 9.28
N VAL A 137 9.79 8.52 8.55
CA VAL A 137 10.07 9.97 8.59
C VAL A 137 9.90 10.50 10.01
N ALA A 138 8.76 10.21 10.65
CA ALA A 138 8.49 10.67 12.01
C ALA A 138 9.49 10.09 13.02
N ALA A 139 9.80 8.79 12.94
CA ALA A 139 10.78 8.15 13.81
C ALA A 139 12.17 8.80 13.67
N GLY A 140 12.62 9.02 12.44
CA GLY A 140 13.94 9.61 12.19
C GLY A 140 14.02 11.09 12.55
N VAL A 141 12.93 11.85 12.39
CA VAL A 141 12.86 13.24 12.88
C VAL A 141 12.92 13.28 14.41
N LEU A 142 12.14 12.45 15.10
CA LEU A 142 12.14 12.39 16.56
C LEU A 142 13.50 11.96 17.12
N GLY A 143 14.09 10.90 16.56
CA GLY A 143 15.43 10.44 16.95
C GLY A 143 16.52 11.46 16.63
N GLY A 144 16.45 12.09 15.46
CA GLY A 144 17.38 13.12 15.01
C GLY A 144 17.34 14.38 15.87
N LEU A 145 16.15 14.84 16.24
CA LEU A 145 15.99 15.96 17.17
C LEU A 145 16.46 15.60 18.58
N ALA A 146 16.12 14.41 19.08
CA ALA A 146 16.51 13.98 20.41
C ALA A 146 18.04 13.88 20.55
N TYR A 147 18.69 13.10 19.68
CA TYR A 147 20.16 12.98 19.71
C TYR A 147 20.87 14.23 19.21
N GLY A 148 20.30 14.97 18.26
CA GLY A 148 20.87 16.20 17.74
C GLY A 148 20.90 17.31 18.79
N ALA A 149 19.86 17.42 19.62
CA ALA A 149 19.82 18.40 20.69
C ALA A 149 20.68 18.00 21.90
N LEU A 150 20.72 16.70 22.22
CA LEU A 150 21.40 16.23 23.44
C LEU A 150 22.88 15.96 23.24
N ALA A 151 23.27 15.44 22.08
CA ALA A 151 24.58 14.85 21.89
C ALA A 151 25.48 15.62 20.93
N VAL A 152 24.94 16.52 20.10
CA VAL A 152 25.74 17.27 19.12
C VAL A 152 26.20 18.60 19.70
N THR A 153 27.50 18.87 19.62
CA THR A 153 28.13 20.12 20.09
C THR A 153 28.37 21.13 18.97
N GLY A 154 28.23 20.70 17.71
CA GLY A 154 28.43 21.46 16.47
C GLY A 154 27.42 22.57 16.16
N GLY A 155 26.57 22.93 17.11
CA GLY A 155 25.48 23.88 16.90
C GLY A 155 24.46 23.40 15.85
N ALA A 156 23.81 24.36 15.19
CA ALA A 156 22.70 24.09 14.27
C ALA A 156 23.09 23.21 13.08
N ALA A 157 24.30 23.37 12.54
CA ALA A 157 24.77 22.59 11.39
C ALA A 157 24.90 21.10 11.72
N GLY A 158 25.47 20.78 12.88
CA GLY A 158 25.57 19.40 13.36
C GLY A 158 24.21 18.78 13.64
N LEU A 159 23.29 19.53 14.26
CA LEU A 159 21.91 19.08 14.51
C LEU A 159 21.19 18.75 13.19
N VAL A 160 21.22 19.67 12.21
CA VAL A 160 20.59 19.46 10.90
C VAL A 160 21.19 18.25 10.19
N THR A 161 22.51 18.09 10.25
CA THR A 161 23.20 16.94 9.66
C THR A 161 22.70 15.63 10.27
N LEU A 162 22.67 15.55 11.61
CA LEU A 162 22.20 14.35 12.29
C LEU A 162 20.73 14.07 11.99
N LEU A 163 19.88 15.12 11.99
CA LEU A 163 18.47 15.03 11.67
C LEU A 163 18.23 14.46 10.26
N VAL A 164 18.94 14.97 9.25
CA VAL A 164 18.81 14.48 7.88
C VAL A 164 19.25 13.01 7.77
N LEU A 165 20.39 12.67 8.39
CA LEU A 165 20.91 11.30 8.37
C LEU A 165 19.98 10.32 9.08
N THR A 166 19.46 10.65 10.27
CA THR A 166 18.52 9.79 10.99
C THR A 166 17.22 9.63 10.24
N THR A 167 16.68 10.71 9.66
CA THR A 167 15.47 10.64 8.84
C THR A 167 15.69 9.75 7.61
N ALA A 168 16.79 9.92 6.89
CA ALA A 168 17.10 9.09 5.73
C ALA A 168 17.22 7.60 6.10
N LEU A 169 17.97 7.27 7.16
CA LEU A 169 18.15 5.90 7.63
C LEU A 169 16.84 5.29 8.14
N ALA A 170 16.04 6.04 8.88
CA ALA A 170 14.75 5.57 9.38
C ALA A 170 13.74 5.34 8.25
N VAL A 171 13.74 6.17 7.20
CA VAL A 171 12.92 5.96 6.00
C VAL A 171 13.33 4.71 5.26
N LEU A 172 14.63 4.48 5.06
CA LEU A 172 15.14 3.26 4.42
C LEU A 172 14.80 2.01 5.22
N GLY A 173 15.00 2.05 6.54
CA GLY A 173 14.66 0.96 7.47
C GLY A 173 13.18 0.63 7.48
N ALA A 174 12.34 1.65 7.67
CA ALA A 174 10.90 1.49 7.72
C ALA A 174 10.32 1.07 6.36
N GLY A 175 10.88 1.58 5.25
CA GLY A 175 10.50 1.18 3.90
C GLY A 175 10.80 -0.29 3.62
N ALA A 176 11.98 -0.78 3.99
CA ALA A 176 12.33 -2.19 3.83
C ALA A 176 11.42 -3.12 4.65
N ILE A 177 11.15 -2.76 5.92
CA ILE A 177 10.21 -3.47 6.79
C ILE A 177 8.79 -3.45 6.18
N GLY A 178 8.35 -2.28 5.70
CA GLY A 178 7.06 -2.08 5.04
C GLY A 178 6.86 -2.93 3.80
N ILE A 179 7.87 -2.96 2.92
CA ILE A 179 7.88 -3.78 1.70
C ILE A 179 7.87 -5.27 2.07
N GLY A 180 8.68 -5.68 3.06
CA GLY A 180 8.70 -7.06 3.55
C GLY A 180 7.33 -7.53 4.05
N MET A 181 6.65 -6.69 4.84
CA MET A 181 5.29 -6.96 5.30
C MET A 181 4.28 -6.99 4.14
N ALA A 182 4.36 -6.03 3.22
CA ALA A 182 3.47 -5.94 2.07
C ALA A 182 3.59 -7.17 1.13
N ALA A 183 4.82 -7.63 0.88
CA ALA A 183 5.09 -8.83 0.09
C ALA A 183 4.56 -10.10 0.77
N ALA A 184 4.82 -10.26 2.08
CA ALA A 184 4.32 -11.40 2.84
C ALA A 184 2.79 -11.43 2.92
N PHE A 185 2.15 -10.26 3.09
CA PHE A 185 0.71 -10.11 3.11
C PHE A 185 0.08 -10.47 1.75
N ARG A 186 0.69 -10.05 0.63
CA ARG A 186 0.23 -10.43 -0.71
C ARG A 186 0.28 -11.94 -0.92
N TRP A 187 1.32 -12.60 -0.40
CA TRP A 187 1.51 -14.03 -0.60
C TRP A 187 0.55 -14.90 0.23
N ARG A 188 0.25 -14.52 1.48
CA ARG A 188 -0.67 -15.27 2.36
C ARG A 188 -1.54 -14.36 3.24
N PRO A 189 -2.57 -13.69 2.69
CA PRO A 189 -3.34 -12.68 3.45
C PRO A 189 -4.12 -13.24 4.65
N ALA A 190 -4.46 -14.53 4.65
CA ALA A 190 -5.27 -15.16 5.71
C ALA A 190 -4.51 -15.49 7.00
N SER A 191 -3.17 -15.37 7.04
CA SER A 191 -2.38 -15.76 8.22
C SER A 191 -1.95 -14.56 9.05
N ALA A 192 -2.26 -14.61 10.35
CA ALA A 192 -1.86 -13.60 11.34
C ALA A 192 -0.34 -13.37 11.41
N TRP A 193 0.46 -14.40 11.13
CA TRP A 193 1.92 -14.35 11.23
C TRP A 193 2.62 -13.72 10.02
N THR A 194 1.89 -13.39 8.96
CA THR A 194 2.49 -12.81 7.75
C THR A 194 3.14 -11.46 7.99
N LEU A 195 2.49 -10.58 8.78
CA LEU A 195 3.04 -9.27 9.10
C LEU A 195 4.32 -9.36 9.96
N PRO A 196 4.36 -10.08 11.10
CA PRO A 196 5.60 -10.28 11.86
C PRO A 196 6.74 -10.87 11.03
N ILE A 197 6.47 -11.92 10.25
CA ILE A 197 7.50 -12.60 9.46
C ILE A 197 8.00 -11.70 8.33
N GLY A 198 7.09 -11.04 7.60
CA GLY A 198 7.46 -10.10 6.54
C GLY A 198 8.25 -8.91 7.06
N GLY A 199 7.86 -8.37 8.22
CA GLY A 199 8.59 -7.30 8.89
C GLY A 199 9.99 -7.75 9.31
N MET A 200 10.10 -8.93 9.93
CA MET A 200 11.38 -9.55 10.29
C MET A 200 12.30 -9.69 9.08
N VAL A 201 11.82 -10.24 7.96
CA VAL A 201 12.61 -10.42 6.74
C VAL A 201 13.04 -9.06 6.15
N GLY A 202 12.13 -8.09 6.07
CA GLY A 202 12.46 -6.74 5.60
C GLY A 202 13.50 -6.05 6.49
N GLY A 203 13.38 -6.22 7.80
CA GLY A 203 14.34 -5.74 8.80
C GLY A 203 15.71 -6.43 8.71
N MET A 204 15.75 -7.76 8.53
CA MET A 204 16.98 -8.52 8.31
C MET A 204 17.73 -8.01 7.08
N LEU A 205 17.01 -7.77 5.98
CA LEU A 205 17.60 -7.29 4.73
C LEU A 205 18.27 -5.93 4.91
N ILE A 206 17.56 -4.95 5.49
CA ILE A 206 18.14 -3.63 5.68
C ILE A 206 19.27 -3.64 6.73
N GLY A 207 19.16 -4.45 7.78
CA GLY A 207 20.22 -4.63 8.77
C GLY A 207 21.47 -5.29 8.17
N ALA A 208 21.31 -6.28 7.30
CA ALA A 208 22.42 -6.90 6.58
C ALA A 208 23.10 -5.91 5.61
N LEU A 209 22.32 -5.13 4.87
CA LEU A 209 22.85 -4.11 3.97
C LEU A 209 23.59 -3.01 4.74
N GLY A 210 22.99 -2.50 5.82
CA GLY A 210 23.62 -1.49 6.68
C GLY A 210 24.92 -1.99 7.30
N SER A 211 24.93 -3.21 7.83
CA SER A 211 26.14 -3.82 8.37
C SER A 211 27.19 -4.07 7.27
N SER A 212 26.80 -4.56 6.09
CA SER A 212 27.75 -4.78 5.00
C SER A 212 28.40 -3.48 4.52
N LEU A 213 27.61 -2.41 4.37
CA LEU A 213 28.14 -1.09 3.99
C LEU A 213 29.03 -0.49 5.10
N GLY A 214 28.63 -0.60 6.37
CA GLY A 214 29.38 -0.07 7.50
C GLY A 214 30.67 -0.84 7.82
N LEU A 215 30.60 -2.18 7.85
CA LEU A 215 31.76 -3.03 8.17
C LEU A 215 32.67 -3.25 6.98
N SER A 216 32.12 -3.68 5.84
CA SER A 216 32.91 -4.08 4.67
C SER A 216 33.15 -2.92 3.72
N GLY A 217 32.14 -2.06 3.50
CA GLY A 217 32.25 -0.91 2.62
C GLY A 217 33.24 0.13 3.15
N LEU A 218 33.12 0.49 4.42
CA LEU A 218 33.99 1.50 5.04
C LEU A 218 35.42 0.97 5.17
N LEU A 219 35.61 -0.29 5.55
CA LEU A 219 36.94 -0.92 5.58
C LEU A 219 37.60 -0.94 4.18
N ALA A 220 36.85 -1.26 3.13
CA ALA A 220 37.37 -1.25 1.76
C ALA A 220 37.77 0.14 1.27
N LEU A 221 37.10 1.20 1.77
CA LEU A 221 37.34 2.58 1.37
C LEU A 221 38.39 3.30 2.22
N THR A 222 38.45 3.04 3.53
CA THR A 222 39.28 3.81 4.48
C THR A 222 40.45 3.02 5.07
N GLY A 223 40.45 1.68 4.97
CA GLY A 223 41.50 0.83 5.52
C GLY A 223 41.59 0.82 7.07
N THR A 224 40.65 1.46 7.77
CA THR A 224 40.60 1.55 9.23
C THR A 224 39.56 0.61 9.82
N ALA A 225 39.71 0.27 11.11
CA ALA A 225 38.79 -0.62 11.81
C ALA A 225 37.34 -0.10 11.71
N PRO A 226 36.38 -0.95 11.31
CA PRO A 226 35.06 -0.49 10.93
C PRO A 226 34.22 -0.04 12.13
N ILE A 227 33.42 1.00 11.91
CA ILE A 227 32.35 1.36 12.83
C ILE A 227 31.25 0.32 12.66
N ARG A 228 31.01 -0.45 13.72
CA ARG A 228 29.91 -1.40 13.73
C ARG A 228 28.59 -0.62 13.73
N VAL A 229 27.69 -1.00 12.84
CA VAL A 229 26.34 -0.45 12.71
C VAL A 229 25.34 -1.56 13.01
N MET A 230 24.09 -1.20 13.30
CA MET A 230 22.97 -2.13 13.43
C MET A 230 22.99 -3.20 12.33
N GLY A 231 22.90 -4.47 12.73
CA GLY A 231 23.07 -5.62 11.86
C GLY A 231 21.78 -6.36 11.53
N LEU A 232 21.96 -7.53 10.93
CA LEU A 232 20.86 -8.41 10.50
C LEU A 232 19.96 -8.81 11.67
N TYR A 233 20.53 -9.09 12.84
CA TYR A 233 19.76 -9.51 14.02
C TYR A 233 18.89 -8.36 14.57
N GLU A 234 19.46 -7.17 14.72
CA GLU A 234 18.75 -6.01 15.27
C GLU A 234 17.64 -5.54 14.32
N GLY A 235 17.93 -5.53 13.02
CA GLY A 235 16.92 -5.29 12.00
C GLY A 235 15.77 -6.32 12.04
N ALA A 236 16.09 -7.62 12.20
CA ALA A 236 15.09 -8.67 12.35
C ALA A 236 14.14 -8.42 13.53
N MET A 237 14.71 -8.07 14.68
CA MET A 237 13.96 -7.83 15.92
C MET A 237 13.01 -6.64 15.77
N LEU A 238 13.49 -5.50 15.26
CA LEU A 238 12.65 -4.31 15.04
C LEU A 238 11.56 -4.56 13.99
N GLY A 239 11.89 -5.30 12.92
CA GLY A 239 10.94 -5.71 11.90
C GLY A 239 9.83 -6.61 12.44
N LEU A 240 10.21 -7.63 13.22
CA LEU A 240 9.28 -8.55 13.88
C LEU A 240 8.36 -7.80 14.86
N ALA A 241 8.95 -6.93 15.68
CA ALA A 241 8.23 -6.09 16.64
C ALA A 241 7.19 -5.20 15.96
N THR A 242 7.57 -4.57 14.84
CA THR A 242 6.65 -3.75 14.04
C THR A 242 5.49 -4.56 13.49
N GLY A 243 5.76 -5.73 12.90
CA GLY A 243 4.71 -6.61 12.40
C GLY A 243 3.78 -7.14 13.49
N LEU A 244 4.31 -7.49 14.67
CA LEU A 244 3.51 -7.86 15.85
C LEU A 244 2.65 -6.71 16.35
N ALA A 245 3.22 -5.50 16.42
CA ALA A 245 2.51 -4.31 16.88
C ALA A 245 1.33 -3.96 15.96
N LEU A 246 1.52 -4.07 14.64
CA LEU A 246 0.43 -3.89 13.67
C LEU A 246 -0.64 -4.99 13.77
N LEU A 247 -0.23 -6.25 13.95
CA LEU A 247 -1.14 -7.37 14.15
C LEU A 247 -2.01 -7.17 15.41
N LEU A 248 -1.39 -6.85 16.55
CA LEU A 248 -2.08 -6.55 17.80
C LEU A 248 -2.97 -5.32 17.68
N GLY A 249 -2.50 -4.29 16.97
CA GLY A 249 -3.28 -3.09 16.66
C GLY A 249 -4.57 -3.41 15.90
N LYS A 250 -4.53 -4.32 14.92
CA LYS A 250 -5.73 -4.80 14.20
C LYS A 250 -6.70 -5.57 15.10
N ALA A 251 -6.19 -6.31 16.10
CA ALA A 251 -7.02 -7.09 17.04
C ALA A 251 -7.68 -6.24 18.14
N MET A 252 -7.15 -5.05 18.44
CA MET A 252 -7.68 -4.17 19.50
C MET A 252 -8.86 -3.31 18.99
N LEU A 253 -10.09 -3.73 19.31
CA LEU A 253 -11.39 -3.13 18.94
C LEU A 253 -11.68 -1.68 19.42
N GLY A 254 -10.69 -0.88 19.85
CA GLY A 254 -10.98 0.29 20.70
C GLY A 254 -10.09 1.53 20.60
N GLY A 255 -9.38 1.78 19.49
CA GLY A 255 -8.90 3.13 19.18
C GLY A 255 -7.40 3.27 18.91
N GLY A 256 -7.11 4.15 17.96
CA GLY A 256 -5.76 4.40 17.44
C GLY A 256 -4.71 4.76 18.49
N LEU A 257 -5.09 5.38 19.61
CA LEU A 257 -4.12 5.72 20.66
C LEU A 257 -3.65 4.46 21.44
N ARG A 258 -4.53 3.48 21.63
CA ARG A 258 -4.19 2.23 22.34
C ARG A 258 -3.25 1.36 21.52
N SER A 259 -3.45 1.30 20.20
CA SER A 259 -2.54 0.58 19.31
C SER A 259 -1.16 1.24 19.23
N ILE A 260 -1.09 2.57 19.21
CA ILE A 260 0.18 3.31 19.27
C ILE A 260 0.89 3.07 20.62
N ALA A 261 0.17 3.08 21.74
CA ALA A 261 0.75 2.80 23.06
C ALA A 261 1.27 1.36 23.17
N ALA A 262 0.50 0.39 22.66
CA ALA A 262 0.95 -1.01 22.59
C ALA A 262 2.19 -1.17 21.70
N ALA A 263 2.23 -0.48 20.56
CA ALA A 263 3.39 -0.46 19.68
C ALA A 263 4.63 0.13 20.35
N ALA A 264 4.48 1.21 21.10
CA ALA A 264 5.55 1.80 21.90
C ALA A 264 6.08 0.81 22.95
N ALA A 265 5.20 0.09 23.65
CA ALA A 265 5.60 -0.90 24.65
C ALA A 265 6.33 -2.11 24.03
N ILE A 266 5.84 -2.64 22.91
CA ILE A 266 6.48 -3.73 22.17
C ILE A 266 7.85 -3.26 21.66
N GLY A 267 7.93 -2.05 21.11
CA GLY A 267 9.18 -1.45 20.66
C GLY A 267 10.18 -1.27 21.79
N ALA A 268 9.75 -0.75 22.95
CA ALA A 268 10.60 -0.59 24.13
C ALA A 268 11.17 -1.92 24.61
N PHE A 269 10.31 -2.93 24.73
CA PHE A 269 10.72 -4.27 25.12
C PHE A 269 11.70 -4.88 24.11
N THR A 270 11.47 -4.67 22.82
CA THR A 270 12.37 -5.12 21.75
C THR A 270 13.73 -4.46 21.84
N GLY A 271 13.78 -3.14 22.04
CA GLY A 271 15.03 -2.40 22.23
C GLY A 271 15.83 -2.89 23.43
N LEU A 272 15.13 -3.15 24.55
CA LEU A 272 15.75 -3.75 25.74
C LEU A 272 16.31 -5.14 25.45
N LEU A 273 15.54 -6.01 24.78
CA LEU A 273 15.99 -7.36 24.43
C LEU A 273 17.21 -7.35 23.51
N VAL A 274 17.21 -6.50 22.49
CA VAL A 274 18.37 -6.30 21.60
C VAL A 274 19.59 -5.89 22.42
N LYS A 275 19.42 -4.99 23.40
CA LYS A 275 20.53 -4.58 24.26
C LYS A 275 21.04 -5.71 25.14
N LEU A 276 20.14 -6.47 25.77
CA LEU A 276 20.48 -7.59 26.65
C LEU A 276 21.16 -8.75 25.90
N SER A 277 20.90 -8.92 24.61
CA SER A 277 21.58 -9.91 23.77
C SER A 277 22.92 -9.41 23.20
N GLY A 278 23.37 -8.21 23.57
CA GLY A 278 24.63 -7.62 23.10
C GLY A 278 24.52 -6.95 21.72
N GLY A 279 23.29 -6.75 21.23
CA GLY A 279 23.01 -6.02 19.99
C GLY A 279 23.23 -4.52 20.11
N TRP A 280 23.31 -3.87 18.95
CA TRP A 280 23.59 -2.45 18.81
C TRP A 280 22.35 -1.68 18.37
N MET A 281 22.09 -0.60 19.10
CA MET A 281 21.05 0.38 18.78
C MET A 281 21.69 1.67 18.23
N TYR A 282 20.89 2.67 17.90
CA TYR A 282 21.38 3.88 17.24
C TYR A 282 22.36 4.65 18.14
N GLY A 283 22.05 4.83 19.43
CA GLY A 283 22.96 5.45 20.39
C GLY A 283 24.31 4.73 20.53
N ASP A 284 24.33 3.39 20.39
CA ASP A 284 25.59 2.63 20.38
C ASP A 284 26.45 2.97 19.16
N THR A 285 25.80 3.13 18.00
CA THR A 285 26.46 3.51 16.75
C THR A 285 27.08 4.91 16.88
N LEU A 286 26.39 5.86 17.51
CA LEU A 286 26.94 7.19 17.75
C LEU A 286 28.09 7.19 18.76
N THR A 287 28.01 6.36 19.81
CA THR A 287 29.12 6.18 20.77
C THR A 287 30.36 5.61 20.08
N ALA A 288 30.17 4.67 19.15
CA ALA A 288 31.26 4.14 18.34
C ALA A 288 31.84 5.20 17.38
N LEU A 289 31.00 6.10 16.85
CA LEU A 289 31.44 7.22 16.03
C LEU A 289 32.32 8.19 16.83
N GLU A 290 31.87 8.57 18.04
CA GLU A 290 32.62 9.44 18.96
C GLU A 290 33.98 8.83 19.32
N THR A 291 34.01 7.53 19.62
CA THR A 291 35.26 6.83 19.99
C THR A 291 36.22 6.71 18.79
N SER A 292 35.69 6.51 17.58
CA SER A 292 36.50 6.31 16.37
C SER A 292 37.02 7.63 15.78
N PHE A 293 36.30 8.72 16.03
CA PHE A 293 36.64 10.06 15.56
C PHE A 293 36.64 11.04 16.74
N PRO A 294 37.78 11.18 17.44
CA PRO A 294 37.89 12.07 18.60
C PRO A 294 37.59 13.55 18.30
N GLU A 295 37.79 13.97 17.05
CA GLU A 295 37.46 15.33 16.56
C GLU A 295 35.97 15.49 16.18
N SER A 296 35.16 14.45 16.38
CA SER A 296 33.72 14.52 16.11
C SER A 296 33.03 15.46 17.09
N GLN A 297 32.00 16.14 16.60
CA GLN A 297 31.18 17.05 17.41
C GLN A 297 30.07 16.31 18.17
N ILE A 298 30.35 15.09 18.61
CA ILE A 298 29.41 14.20 19.30
C ILE A 298 29.92 13.95 20.71
N GLU A 299 29.08 14.18 21.71
CA GLU A 299 29.40 14.00 23.13
C GLU A 299 28.30 13.17 23.80
N MET A 300 28.40 11.84 23.76
CA MET A 300 27.37 10.94 24.31
C MET A 300 27.28 11.03 25.85
N ALA A 301 28.30 11.58 26.51
CA ALA A 301 28.26 11.83 27.95
C ALA A 301 27.09 12.75 28.36
N ARG A 302 26.70 13.71 27.49
CA ARG A 302 25.53 14.57 27.73
C ARG A 302 24.22 13.81 27.72
N VAL A 303 24.11 12.80 26.86
CA VAL A 303 22.95 11.89 26.84
C VAL A 303 22.94 11.03 28.10
N GLY A 304 24.10 10.51 28.52
CA GLY A 304 24.26 9.78 29.78
C GLY A 304 23.81 10.58 31.00
N ALA A 305 24.17 11.87 31.06
CA ALA A 305 23.83 12.76 32.16
C ALA A 305 22.31 12.91 32.36
N MET A 306 21.52 12.84 31.29
CA MET A 306 20.04 12.85 31.37
C MET A 306 19.47 11.66 32.15
N PHE A 307 20.24 10.56 32.22
CA PHE A 307 19.89 9.34 32.95
C PHE A 307 20.68 9.20 34.27
N GLY A 308 21.38 10.25 34.70
CA GLY A 308 22.17 10.25 35.93
C GLY A 308 23.51 9.52 35.83
N GLU A 309 23.98 9.22 34.61
CA GLU A 309 25.29 8.60 34.39
C GLU A 309 26.32 9.65 33.92
N PRO A 310 27.58 9.62 34.40
CA PRO A 310 28.62 10.57 33.97
C PRO A 310 29.10 10.35 32.52
N GLY A 311 28.56 9.33 31.85
CA GLY A 311 28.89 8.92 30.49
C GLY A 311 27.77 8.05 29.94
N PHE A 312 27.88 7.61 28.70
CA PHE A 312 26.87 6.73 28.08
C PHE A 312 27.12 5.27 28.43
N TYR A 313 26.82 4.90 29.67
CA TYR A 313 27.07 3.58 30.24
C TYR A 313 25.81 2.71 30.20
N MET A 314 25.73 1.70 31.07
CA MET A 314 24.76 0.61 30.92
C MET A 314 23.32 1.11 31.05
N PHE A 315 23.02 1.95 32.04
CA PHE A 315 21.64 2.39 32.27
C PHE A 315 21.17 3.33 31.16
N ALA A 316 21.98 4.32 30.77
CA ALA A 316 21.66 5.21 29.67
C ALA A 316 21.50 4.46 28.34
N ARG A 317 22.40 3.49 28.06
CA ARG A 317 22.30 2.64 26.85
C ARG A 317 21.02 1.81 26.83
N MET A 318 20.63 1.21 27.94
CA MET A 318 19.39 0.44 28.04
C MET A 318 18.15 1.32 27.88
N ALA A 319 18.12 2.48 28.56
CA ALA A 319 17.00 3.42 28.49
C ALA A 319 16.85 4.01 27.07
N CYS A 320 17.94 4.42 26.45
CA CYS A 320 17.95 4.87 25.06
C CYS A 320 17.51 3.78 24.09
N ALA A 321 17.99 2.54 24.25
CA ALA A 321 17.55 1.42 23.41
C ALA A 321 16.03 1.20 23.51
N MET A 322 15.46 1.26 24.72
CA MET A 322 14.01 1.19 24.93
C MET A 322 13.29 2.35 24.24
N LEU A 323 13.75 3.58 24.42
CA LEU A 323 13.13 4.76 23.81
C LEU A 323 13.19 4.72 22.28
N GLU A 324 14.32 4.33 21.70
CA GLU A 324 14.51 4.19 20.27
C GLU A 324 13.55 3.15 19.68
N GLY A 325 13.51 1.95 20.28
CA GLY A 325 12.59 0.89 19.85
C GLY A 325 11.13 1.34 19.96
N ALA A 326 10.77 2.03 21.05
CA ALA A 326 9.43 2.56 21.26
C ALA A 326 9.04 3.60 20.20
N VAL A 327 9.88 4.62 20.00
CA VAL A 327 9.66 5.72 19.05
C VAL A 327 9.54 5.17 17.64
N PHE A 328 10.44 4.26 17.24
CA PHE A 328 10.42 3.67 15.91
C PHE A 328 9.12 2.91 15.66
N THR A 329 8.81 1.94 16.51
CA THR A 329 7.64 1.06 16.34
C THR A 329 6.32 1.85 16.45
N ALA A 330 6.23 2.79 17.39
CA ALA A 330 5.05 3.64 17.57
C ALA A 330 4.81 4.55 16.36
N SER A 331 5.87 5.12 15.78
CA SER A 331 5.75 6.01 14.62
C SER A 331 5.23 5.26 13.39
N LEU A 332 5.71 4.04 13.16
CA LEU A 332 5.25 3.18 12.06
C LEU A 332 3.77 2.80 12.23
N VAL A 333 3.37 2.40 13.44
CA VAL A 333 1.96 2.06 13.72
C VAL A 333 1.06 3.29 13.67
N ALA A 334 1.50 4.44 14.19
CA ALA A 334 0.74 5.69 14.14
C ALA A 334 0.43 6.10 12.70
N ALA A 335 1.41 6.04 11.81
CA ALA A 335 1.22 6.36 10.40
C ALA A 335 0.20 5.42 9.72
N ASN A 336 0.19 4.14 10.08
CA ASN A 336 -0.80 3.18 9.59
C ASN A 336 -2.23 3.46 10.11
N VAL A 337 -2.35 3.77 11.41
CA VAL A 337 -3.62 4.12 12.05
C VAL A 337 -4.20 5.41 11.46
N LEU A 338 -3.37 6.42 11.19
CA LEU A 338 -3.81 7.67 10.58
C LEU A 338 -4.22 7.47 9.11
N GLY A 339 -3.52 6.61 8.37
CA GLY A 339 -3.85 6.31 6.97
C GLY A 339 -5.13 5.51 6.75
N THR A 340 -5.68 4.87 7.80
CA THR A 340 -6.91 4.05 7.72
C THR A 340 -8.17 4.76 8.20
N ARG A 341 -8.05 5.94 8.83
CA ARG A 341 -9.20 6.80 9.16
C ARG A 341 -9.67 7.56 7.92
N LYS A 342 -10.65 7.02 7.20
CA LYS A 342 -11.46 7.72 6.22
C LYS A 342 -12.92 7.70 6.65
#